data_AF-A0AAD6ZBD3-F1
#
_entry.id   AF-A0AAD6ZBD3-F1
#
_cell.length_a   1.000
_cell.length_b   1.000
_cell.length_c   1.000
_cell.angle_alpha   90.00
_cell.angle_beta   90.00
_cell.angle_gamma   90.00
#
_symmetry.space_group_name_H-M   'P 1'
#
loop_
_entity.id
_entity.type
_entity.pdbx_description
1 polymer ?
#
loop_
_entity_poly.entity_id
_entity_poly.type
_entity_poly.pdbx_seq_one_letter_code
_entity_poly.pdbx_strand_id
1 'polypeptide(L)'
;MLSRARTCAAILFILPWAMATPVIDLGYAQYQGTVNTTTNITTFLGIRYAAPPVGNLRFRAPQSPPDVTGVQQATTQPNQCFQAGDGTSATNPLKPRAVDVLTSEDCLFLSVYYPSDGGGRPNGPLPVIVWIHGGGYLAGSASMYRGTDLMAQSNQGVVVVTIQYRLGVFGFLPGVEVKKNGALNAGLLDQDFALRWVNKHISKFGGDPSKVVIWGQSAGAGSVLQHIVANNGQTKPQLFRSAITSSAFLPSQYQYNDRIPELVYSEVVAQTNCSAAADSLTCLRAADVNALENANINISGAGFYGTYTFVPVVDGEFITQRPTLSLAQGKVNGEALLSVTNAFEGRSFVNQSTAATANATEYALDLFPNLGSAQAEEVGILYAGLGTPLFQTNAVQGESILICPTYFLLHAFAGRSFKGEFAIPPAVHALDVEYYFPSLLTDFPDLTIPIFNNTAFVDAFAQTFTSFAISLDPNIKVDPRSITPKWNKWDVGQTEMLFNKTDTDAPVVRPVKTDDALLERCRFWQRVGDLTAQ
;
A
#
# COMPACT_ATOMS: atom_id res chain seq x y z
N MET A 1 -38.64 58.05 57.75
CA MET A 1 -38.91 57.49 56.41
C MET A 1 -37.57 57.25 55.72
N LEU A 2 -37.16 55.99 55.53
CA LEU A 2 -36.13 55.60 54.56
C LEU A 2 -36.24 54.08 54.35
N SER A 3 -36.80 53.71 53.20
CA SER A 3 -36.94 52.34 52.69
C SER A 3 -35.61 51.92 52.04
N ARG A 4 -35.07 50.76 52.43
CA ARG A 4 -33.94 50.10 51.75
C ARG A 4 -34.48 49.01 50.83
N ALA A 5 -34.40 49.24 49.52
CA ALA A 5 -34.58 48.20 48.51
C ALA A 5 -33.34 47.31 48.46
N ARG A 6 -33.52 45.99 48.53
CA ARG A 6 -32.47 44.98 48.26
C ARG A 6 -32.61 44.51 46.81
N THR A 7 -31.59 44.75 46.01
CA THR A 7 -31.43 44.23 44.65
C THR A 7 -30.93 42.78 44.73
N CYS A 8 -31.69 41.82 44.19
CA CYS A 8 -31.21 40.46 43.93
C CYS A 8 -30.48 40.44 42.59
N ALA A 9 -29.18 40.11 42.59
CA ALA A 9 -28.43 39.79 41.39
C ALA A 9 -28.62 38.30 41.08
N ALA A 10 -29.19 37.97 39.92
CA ALA A 10 -29.26 36.61 39.40
C ALA A 10 -27.90 36.25 38.78
N ILE A 11 -27.23 35.23 39.31
CA ILE A 11 -26.02 34.65 38.72
C ILE A 11 -26.47 33.67 37.63
N LEU A 12 -26.20 34.02 36.38
CA LEU A 12 -26.44 33.16 35.22
C LEU A 12 -25.30 32.11 35.16
N PHE A 13 -25.60 30.86 35.48
CA PHE A 13 -24.68 29.76 35.24
C PHE A 13 -24.67 29.41 33.75
N ILE A 14 -23.58 29.74 33.06
CA ILE A 14 -23.32 29.26 31.70
C ILE A 14 -22.86 27.80 31.83
N LEU A 15 -23.75 26.86 31.54
CA LEU A 15 -23.38 25.45 31.37
C LEU A 15 -22.46 25.33 30.14
N PRO A 16 -21.32 24.62 30.22
CA PRO A 16 -20.51 24.37 29.05
C PRO A 16 -21.33 23.56 28.05
N TRP A 17 -21.42 24.05 26.81
CA TRP A 17 -22.07 23.35 25.71
C TRP A 17 -21.30 22.04 25.49
N ALA A 18 -21.91 20.90 25.84
CA ALA A 18 -21.33 19.60 25.52
C ALA A 18 -21.27 19.51 23.99
N MET A 19 -20.06 19.57 23.42
CA MET A 19 -19.89 19.44 21.98
C MET A 19 -20.41 18.07 21.54
N ALA A 20 -21.26 18.07 20.51
CA ALA A 20 -21.86 16.84 19.99
C ALA A 20 -20.76 15.91 19.47
N THR A 21 -20.75 14.65 19.91
CA THR A 21 -19.90 13.61 19.33
C THR A 21 -20.32 13.37 17.88
N PRO A 22 -19.38 13.34 16.91
CA PRO A 22 -19.73 13.25 15.50
C PRO A 22 -20.27 11.86 15.20
N VAL A 23 -21.52 11.78 14.75
CA VAL A 23 -22.17 10.54 14.32
C VAL A 23 -22.40 10.58 12.81
N ILE A 24 -21.94 9.56 12.10
CA ILE A 24 -22.18 9.37 10.67
C ILE A 24 -23.07 8.16 10.45
N ASP A 25 -24.23 8.39 9.82
CA ASP A 25 -25.15 7.33 9.41
C ASP A 25 -24.81 6.86 8.00
N LEU A 26 -24.37 5.60 7.85
CA LEU A 26 -24.04 4.99 6.56
C LEU A 26 -25.21 4.27 5.90
N GLY A 27 -26.35 4.15 6.56
CA GLY A 27 -27.54 3.39 6.15
C GLY A 27 -27.57 2.00 6.77
N TYR A 28 -26.47 1.24 6.67
CA TYR A 28 -26.35 -0.09 7.29
C TYR A 28 -25.92 -0.03 8.76
N ALA A 29 -25.25 1.05 9.17
CA ALA A 29 -24.81 1.28 10.54
C ALA A 29 -24.58 2.77 10.79
N GLN A 30 -24.70 3.19 12.04
CA GLN A 30 -24.31 4.51 12.51
C GLN A 30 -23.01 4.39 13.29
N TYR A 31 -22.03 5.23 12.99
CA TYR A 31 -20.74 5.24 13.69
C TYR A 31 -20.55 6.55 14.43
N GLN A 32 -19.99 6.49 15.64
CA GLN A 32 -19.54 7.64 16.41
C GLN A 32 -18.01 7.72 16.39
N GLY A 33 -17.47 8.84 15.93
CA GLY A 33 -16.04 9.12 15.88
C GLY A 33 -15.57 10.00 17.04
N THR A 34 -14.30 10.42 16.96
CA THR A 34 -13.65 11.33 17.91
C THR A 34 -13.26 12.63 17.23
N VAL A 35 -13.44 13.76 17.90
CA VAL A 35 -12.93 15.08 17.45
C VAL A 35 -11.67 15.41 18.23
N ASN A 36 -10.59 15.75 17.52
CA ASN A 36 -9.43 16.39 18.12
C ASN A 36 -9.48 17.89 17.87
N THR A 37 -9.83 18.68 18.89
CA THR A 37 -9.96 20.13 18.81
C THR A 37 -8.63 20.87 18.72
N THR A 38 -7.51 20.20 19.01
CA THR A 38 -6.17 20.79 18.86
C THR A 38 -5.73 20.76 17.41
N THR A 39 -6.06 19.68 16.68
CA THR A 39 -5.70 19.52 15.27
C THR A 39 -6.83 19.88 14.31
N ASN A 40 -8.06 20.07 14.81
CA ASN A 40 -9.29 20.22 14.03
C ASN A 40 -9.53 19.04 13.07
N ILE A 41 -9.28 17.82 13.55
CA ILE A 41 -9.49 16.59 12.78
C ILE A 41 -10.53 15.73 13.49
N THR A 42 -11.49 15.23 12.72
CA THR A 42 -12.39 14.15 13.17
C THR A 42 -11.91 12.81 12.62
N THR A 43 -11.92 11.81 13.48
CA THR A 43 -11.48 10.45 13.20
C THR A 43 -12.58 9.44 13.44
N PHE A 44 -12.71 8.51 12.50
CA PHE A 44 -13.48 7.29 12.64
C PHE A 44 -12.54 6.12 12.42
N LEU A 45 -12.26 5.34 13.46
CA LEU A 45 -11.38 4.19 13.45
C LEU A 45 -12.21 2.91 13.50
N GLY A 46 -11.92 1.94 12.62
CA GLY A 46 -12.58 0.63 12.68
C GLY A 46 -14.00 0.58 12.10
N ILE A 47 -14.27 1.35 11.04
CA ILE A 47 -15.52 1.21 10.28
C ILE A 47 -15.46 -0.12 9.50
N ARG A 48 -16.46 -0.97 9.69
CA ARG A 48 -16.58 -2.24 8.96
C ARG A 48 -17.05 -1.96 7.53
N TYR A 49 -16.21 -2.21 6.53
CA TYR A 49 -16.59 -2.01 5.13
C TYR A 49 -17.07 -3.29 4.44
N ALA A 50 -16.83 -4.47 5.03
CA ALA A 50 -17.30 -5.78 4.55
C ALA A 50 -17.68 -6.72 5.70
N ALA A 51 -18.47 -7.75 5.40
CA ALA A 51 -18.76 -8.83 6.36
C ALA A 51 -17.48 -9.54 6.82
N PRO A 52 -17.42 -10.04 8.08
CA PRO A 52 -16.29 -10.84 8.55
C PRO A 52 -16.01 -12.03 7.61
N PRO A 53 -14.80 -12.19 7.05
CA PRO A 53 -14.48 -13.25 6.09
C PRO A 53 -14.18 -14.60 6.77
N VAL A 54 -15.02 -14.98 7.74
CA VAL A 54 -14.86 -16.18 8.59
C VAL A 54 -15.72 -17.34 8.10
N GLY A 55 -15.38 -18.57 8.49
CA GLY A 55 -16.16 -19.77 8.21
C GLY A 55 -16.43 -19.93 6.71
N ASN A 56 -17.71 -19.96 6.32
CA ASN A 56 -18.10 -20.13 4.90
C ASN A 56 -17.66 -18.97 3.98
N LEU A 57 -17.34 -17.80 4.54
CA LEU A 57 -16.81 -16.65 3.80
C LEU A 57 -15.29 -16.67 3.66
N ARG A 58 -14.59 -17.61 4.33
CA ARG A 58 -13.16 -17.82 4.14
C ARG A 58 -12.87 -18.19 2.68
N PHE A 59 -11.82 -17.60 2.12
CA PHE A 59 -11.40 -17.74 0.71
C PHE A 59 -12.50 -17.36 -0.30
N ARG A 60 -13.41 -16.45 0.06
CA ARG A 60 -14.40 -15.87 -0.86
C ARG A 60 -14.18 -14.37 -1.01
N ALA A 61 -14.76 -13.80 -2.07
CA ALA A 61 -14.84 -12.36 -2.24
C ALA A 61 -15.56 -11.71 -1.05
N PRO A 62 -15.19 -10.48 -0.66
CA PRO A 62 -15.87 -9.76 0.41
C PRO A 62 -17.36 -9.55 0.08
N GLN A 63 -18.18 -9.52 1.12
CA GLN A 63 -19.62 -9.28 1.02
C GLN A 63 -20.01 -8.03 1.80
N SER A 64 -21.20 -7.49 1.52
CA SER A 64 -21.74 -6.34 2.24
C SER A 64 -21.72 -6.57 3.75
N PRO A 65 -21.33 -5.55 4.54
CA PRO A 65 -21.37 -5.66 5.99
C PRO A 65 -22.82 -5.87 6.48
N PRO A 66 -23.02 -6.54 7.61
CA PRO A 66 -24.36 -6.70 8.19
C PRO A 66 -24.95 -5.35 8.60
N ASP A 67 -26.27 -5.25 8.53
CA ASP A 67 -26.99 -4.11 9.11
C ASP A 67 -26.91 -4.20 10.64
N VAL A 68 -26.52 -3.10 11.29
CA VAL A 68 -26.38 -3.02 12.73
C VAL A 68 -27.24 -1.87 13.26
N THR A 69 -28.08 -2.18 14.23
CA THR A 69 -28.91 -1.17 14.91
C THR A 69 -28.12 -0.44 15.99
N GLY A 70 -28.44 0.84 16.20
CA GLY A 70 -27.78 1.68 17.17
C GLY A 70 -26.40 2.19 16.73
N VAL A 71 -25.82 3.05 17.58
CA VAL A 71 -24.55 3.74 17.29
C VAL A 71 -23.37 2.86 17.70
N GLN A 72 -22.52 2.55 16.73
CA GLN A 72 -21.28 1.80 16.89
C GLN A 72 -20.13 2.76 17.22
N GLN A 73 -19.25 2.38 18.15
CA GLN A 73 -18.07 3.19 18.46
C GLN A 73 -16.99 2.98 17.40
N ALA A 74 -16.51 4.07 16.81
CA ALA A 74 -15.41 4.09 15.84
C ALA A 74 -14.25 4.93 16.38
N THR A 75 -13.81 4.64 17.61
CA THR A 75 -12.86 5.47 18.36
C THR A 75 -11.54 4.76 18.66
N THR A 76 -11.41 3.48 18.28
CA THR A 76 -10.24 2.63 18.55
C THR A 76 -9.83 1.87 17.30
N GLN A 77 -8.54 1.53 17.19
CA GLN A 77 -8.06 0.71 16.07
C GLN A 77 -8.74 -0.67 16.09
N PRO A 78 -9.20 -1.18 14.92
CA PRO A 78 -9.76 -2.51 14.82
C PRO A 78 -8.66 -3.57 14.85
N ASN A 79 -9.04 -4.84 14.97
CA ASN A 79 -8.11 -5.96 14.78
C ASN A 79 -7.43 -5.89 13.42
N GLN A 80 -6.16 -6.28 13.37
CA GLN A 80 -5.44 -6.48 12.11
C GLN A 80 -5.72 -7.87 11.53
N CYS A 81 -5.48 -8.04 10.23
CA CYS A 81 -5.60 -9.34 9.58
C CYS A 81 -4.46 -10.27 9.99
N PHE A 82 -4.64 -11.59 9.82
CA PHE A 82 -3.57 -12.58 10.02
C PHE A 82 -2.30 -12.26 9.24
N GLN A 83 -1.15 -12.51 9.87
CA GLN A 83 0.17 -12.07 9.42
C GLN A 83 1.03 -13.31 9.26
N ALA A 84 1.60 -13.58 8.09
CA ALA A 84 2.47 -14.75 7.90
C ALA A 84 3.85 -14.61 8.60
N GLY A 85 3.99 -13.62 9.48
CA GLY A 85 5.24 -13.15 10.05
C GLY A 85 6.02 -12.25 9.10
N ASP A 86 6.92 -11.45 9.66
CA ASP A 86 7.79 -10.58 8.85
C ASP A 86 8.94 -11.35 8.19
N GLY A 87 9.09 -12.65 8.47
CA GLY A 87 10.28 -13.46 8.17
C GLY A 87 11.21 -13.54 9.38
N THR A 88 11.84 -14.70 9.60
CA THR A 88 12.64 -14.99 10.81
C THR A 88 14.13 -14.63 10.69
N SER A 89 14.54 -14.01 9.57
CA SER A 89 15.95 -13.66 9.36
C SER A 89 16.41 -12.56 10.32
N ALA A 90 17.61 -12.73 10.89
CA ALA A 90 18.29 -11.69 11.67
C ALA A 90 18.60 -10.42 10.85
N THR A 91 18.54 -10.50 9.52
CA THR A 91 18.71 -9.38 8.58
C THR A 91 17.41 -8.93 7.94
N ASN A 92 16.26 -9.37 8.48
CA ASN A 92 14.96 -8.96 7.96
C ASN A 92 14.81 -7.43 8.04
N PRO A 93 14.70 -6.74 6.89
CA PRO A 93 14.57 -5.28 6.82
C PRO A 93 13.21 -4.80 7.32
N LEU A 94 12.18 -5.66 7.24
CA LEU A 94 10.88 -5.47 7.84
C LEU A 94 11.02 -5.84 9.31
N LYS A 95 11.74 -5.02 10.09
CA LYS A 95 11.73 -5.17 11.55
C LYS A 95 10.27 -5.27 11.99
N PRO A 96 9.89 -6.23 12.85
CA PRO A 96 8.53 -6.34 13.33
C PRO A 96 8.09 -5.01 13.91
N ARG A 97 7.21 -4.33 13.19
CA ARG A 97 6.51 -3.15 13.68
C ARG A 97 5.33 -3.71 14.48
N ALA A 98 5.66 -4.30 15.62
CA ALA A 98 4.69 -4.90 16.52
C ALA A 98 3.68 -3.81 16.92
N VAL A 99 2.50 -3.85 16.32
CA VAL A 99 1.38 -3.05 16.76
C VAL A 99 0.70 -3.78 17.90
N ASP A 100 0.34 -3.05 18.96
CA ASP A 100 -0.48 -3.57 20.07
C ASP A 100 -1.95 -3.75 19.64
N VAL A 101 -2.16 -4.47 18.53
CA VAL A 101 -3.46 -4.74 17.94
C VAL A 101 -3.58 -6.24 17.72
N LEU A 102 -4.69 -6.81 18.18
CA LEU A 102 -4.96 -8.23 18.04
C LEU A 102 -5.13 -8.61 16.57
N THR A 103 -4.67 -9.81 16.25
CA THR A 103 -4.85 -10.43 14.94
C THR A 103 -6.17 -11.21 14.89
N SER A 104 -6.92 -11.10 13.80
CA SER A 104 -8.19 -11.83 13.61
C SER A 104 -8.51 -12.07 12.13
N GLU A 105 -9.33 -13.09 11.84
CA GLU A 105 -9.98 -13.22 10.51
C GLU A 105 -11.03 -12.11 10.32
N ASP A 106 -11.68 -11.67 11.41
CA ASP A 106 -12.56 -10.52 11.37
C ASP A 106 -11.73 -9.23 11.38
N CYS A 107 -11.27 -8.83 10.20
CA CYS A 107 -10.32 -7.73 10.03
C CYS A 107 -10.67 -6.73 8.90
N LEU A 108 -11.81 -6.87 8.22
CA LEU A 108 -12.19 -6.03 7.08
C LEU A 108 -12.77 -4.68 7.51
N PHE A 109 -11.87 -3.82 7.99
CA PHE A 109 -12.15 -2.49 8.49
C PHE A 109 -11.36 -1.42 7.74
N LEU A 110 -11.86 -0.18 7.81
CA LEU A 110 -11.16 1.01 7.36
C LEU A 110 -11.29 2.12 8.40
N SER A 111 -10.42 3.12 8.27
CA SER A 111 -10.50 4.33 9.08
C SER A 111 -10.64 5.56 8.18
N VAL A 112 -11.40 6.56 8.61
CA VAL A 112 -11.63 7.83 7.90
C VAL A 112 -11.19 9.00 8.75
N TYR A 113 -10.44 9.92 8.16
CA TYR A 113 -9.90 11.13 8.76
C TYR A 113 -10.33 12.31 7.90
N TYR A 114 -10.94 13.34 8.49
CA TYR A 114 -11.37 14.53 7.74
C TYR A 114 -11.29 15.79 8.61
N PRO A 115 -11.11 16.97 7.98
CA PRO A 115 -10.97 18.22 8.72
C PRO A 115 -12.33 18.67 9.24
N SER A 116 -12.37 19.10 10.49
CA SER A 116 -13.60 19.48 11.16
C SER A 116 -13.35 20.56 12.20
N ASP A 117 -14.11 21.64 12.13
CA ASP A 117 -14.23 22.59 13.22
C ASP A 117 -15.40 22.16 14.12
N GLY A 118 -15.10 21.69 15.33
CA GLY A 118 -16.12 21.24 16.29
C GLY A 118 -16.95 20.01 15.87
N GLY A 119 -16.41 19.12 15.02
CA GLY A 119 -17.09 17.89 14.58
C GLY A 119 -18.03 18.06 13.37
N GLY A 120 -18.13 19.27 12.81
CA GLY A 120 -18.85 19.53 11.57
C GLY A 120 -18.13 18.96 10.34
N ARG A 121 -18.88 18.72 9.25
CA ARG A 121 -18.30 18.34 7.96
C ARG A 121 -17.50 19.51 7.36
N PRO A 122 -16.47 19.23 6.53
CA PRO A 122 -15.74 20.26 5.80
C PRO A 122 -16.66 21.13 4.92
N ASN A 123 -16.25 22.38 4.69
CA ASN A 123 -16.90 23.27 3.73
C ASN A 123 -16.55 22.86 2.29
N GLY A 124 -17.41 22.03 1.70
CA GLY A 124 -17.27 21.57 0.32
C GLY A 124 -16.60 20.19 0.18
N PRO A 125 -16.74 19.55 -0.99
CA PRO A 125 -16.24 18.20 -1.21
C PRO A 125 -14.71 18.22 -1.45
N LEU A 126 -13.96 17.53 -0.58
CA LEU A 126 -12.49 17.47 -0.61
C LEU A 126 -11.98 16.26 -1.41
N PRO A 127 -10.81 16.35 -2.07
CA PRO A 127 -10.11 15.18 -2.61
C PRO A 127 -9.91 14.10 -1.54
N VAL A 128 -9.93 12.83 -1.96
CA VAL A 128 -9.82 11.68 -1.06
C VAL A 128 -8.55 10.92 -1.36
N ILE A 129 -7.70 10.71 -0.35
CA ILE A 129 -6.57 9.79 -0.44
C ILE A 129 -7.00 8.47 0.19
N VAL A 130 -6.93 7.38 -0.57
CA VAL A 130 -7.08 6.02 -0.03
C VAL A 130 -5.70 5.39 0.05
N TRP A 131 -5.22 5.17 1.28
CA TRP A 131 -3.92 4.57 1.56
C TRP A 131 -4.03 3.04 1.65
N ILE A 132 -3.20 2.35 0.87
CA ILE A 132 -3.07 0.89 0.85
C ILE A 132 -1.70 0.52 1.41
N HIS A 133 -1.67 -0.13 2.56
CA HIS A 133 -0.41 -0.47 3.24
C HIS A 133 0.40 -1.53 2.47
N GLY A 134 1.71 -1.54 2.69
CA GLY A 134 2.63 -2.56 2.20
C GLY A 134 2.73 -3.79 3.11
N GLY A 135 3.78 -4.58 2.90
CA GLY A 135 4.10 -5.78 3.69
C GLY A 135 4.14 -7.09 2.88
N GLY A 136 4.50 -7.01 1.59
CA GLY A 136 4.71 -8.19 0.74
C GLY A 136 3.48 -9.06 0.51
N TYR A 137 2.28 -8.54 0.77
CA TYR A 137 1.01 -9.28 0.83
C TYR A 137 0.93 -10.31 1.97
N LEU A 138 1.92 -10.38 2.86
CA LEU A 138 2.01 -11.33 3.97
C LEU A 138 1.76 -10.70 5.34
N ALA A 139 2.11 -9.43 5.47
CA ALA A 139 2.03 -8.66 6.71
C ALA A 139 1.61 -7.21 6.43
N GLY A 140 1.47 -6.41 7.49
CA GLY A 140 1.09 -5.00 7.46
C GLY A 140 -0.29 -4.72 8.04
N SER A 141 -0.46 -3.48 8.51
CA SER A 141 -1.71 -2.99 9.08
C SER A 141 -1.91 -1.49 8.82
N ALA A 142 -3.11 -1.10 8.42
CA ALA A 142 -3.62 0.25 8.33
C ALA A 142 -3.54 1.01 9.66
N SER A 143 -3.55 0.32 10.80
CA SER A 143 -3.44 0.96 12.12
C SER A 143 -2.09 1.66 12.33
N MET A 144 -1.05 1.26 11.57
CA MET A 144 0.28 1.87 11.58
C MET A 144 0.30 3.25 10.92
N TYR A 145 -0.67 3.54 10.05
CA TYR A 145 -0.66 4.72 9.18
C TYR A 145 -1.74 5.69 9.65
N ARG A 146 -1.37 6.68 10.44
CA ARG A 146 -2.31 7.70 10.91
C ARG A 146 -2.61 8.68 9.78
N GLY A 147 -3.86 8.69 9.30
CA GLY A 147 -4.29 9.63 8.25
C GLY A 147 -4.14 11.10 8.63
N THR A 148 -4.01 11.42 9.92
CA THR A 148 -3.70 12.77 10.42
C THR A 148 -2.40 13.32 9.86
N ASP A 149 -1.42 12.46 9.56
CA ASP A 149 -0.12 12.88 9.05
C ASP A 149 -0.25 13.40 7.62
N LEU A 150 -0.93 12.66 6.74
CA LEU A 150 -1.22 13.10 5.37
C LEU A 150 -2.15 14.34 5.35
N MET A 151 -3.07 14.44 6.31
CA MET A 151 -3.87 15.65 6.48
C MET A 151 -3.01 16.86 6.85
N ALA A 152 -2.04 16.71 7.76
CA ALA A 152 -1.12 17.80 8.08
C ALA A 152 -0.28 18.22 6.85
N GLN A 153 0.25 17.25 6.10
CA GLN A 153 1.03 17.49 4.88
C GLN A 153 0.22 18.09 3.72
N SER A 154 -1.11 18.07 3.80
CA SER A 154 -2.00 18.67 2.80
C SER A 154 -2.60 20.01 3.26
N ASN A 155 -2.14 20.56 4.40
CA ASN A 155 -2.76 21.69 5.06
C ASN A 155 -4.28 21.48 5.27
N GLN A 156 -4.64 20.27 5.71
CA GLN A 156 -6.01 19.82 5.92
C GLN A 156 -6.89 19.85 4.66
N GLY A 157 -6.27 19.80 3.47
CA GLY A 157 -6.97 19.91 2.17
C GLY A 157 -7.58 18.61 1.64
N VAL A 158 -7.55 17.52 2.40
CA VAL A 158 -7.99 16.18 1.94
C VAL A 158 -8.77 15.42 3.01
N VAL A 159 -9.58 14.46 2.58
CA VAL A 159 -10.05 13.34 3.39
C VAL A 159 -9.11 12.16 3.18
N VAL A 160 -8.75 11.46 4.25
CA VAL A 160 -7.87 10.28 4.18
C VAL A 160 -8.65 9.05 4.63
N VAL A 161 -8.50 7.97 3.88
CA VAL A 161 -9.02 6.64 4.21
C VAL A 161 -7.86 5.67 4.26
N THR A 162 -7.72 4.91 5.34
CA THR A 162 -6.73 3.81 5.45
C THR A 162 -7.49 2.49 5.53
N ILE A 163 -7.09 1.49 4.73
CA ILE A 163 -7.85 0.24 4.56
C ILE A 163 -7.06 -0.97 5.03
N GLN A 164 -7.72 -1.88 5.76
CA GLN A 164 -7.26 -3.26 5.93
C GLN A 164 -7.62 -4.08 4.69
N TYR A 165 -6.88 -5.17 4.46
CA TYR A 165 -7.24 -6.21 3.50
C TYR A 165 -6.62 -7.54 3.92
N ARG A 166 -7.19 -8.68 3.52
CA ARG A 166 -6.64 -10.00 3.87
C ARG A 166 -5.26 -10.21 3.25
N LEU A 167 -4.40 -10.90 3.99
CA LEU A 167 -3.00 -11.17 3.66
C LEU A 167 -2.72 -12.69 3.66
N GLY A 168 -1.54 -13.08 3.19
CA GLY A 168 -1.04 -14.45 3.23
C GLY A 168 -2.02 -15.45 2.64
N VAL A 169 -2.10 -16.62 3.28
CA VAL A 169 -3.05 -17.68 2.91
C VAL A 169 -4.52 -17.20 2.93
N PHE A 170 -4.87 -16.24 3.80
CA PHE A 170 -6.26 -15.78 3.92
C PHE A 170 -6.70 -14.88 2.76
N GLY A 171 -5.75 -14.13 2.18
CA GLY A 171 -6.02 -13.17 1.09
C GLY A 171 -5.60 -13.67 -0.30
N PHE A 172 -4.62 -14.56 -0.38
CA PHE A 172 -3.93 -14.90 -1.63
C PHE A 172 -3.72 -16.40 -1.80
N LEU A 173 -4.58 -17.25 -1.22
CA LEU A 173 -4.62 -18.68 -1.55
C LEU A 173 -4.95 -18.85 -3.04
N PRO A 174 -4.06 -19.47 -3.84
CA PRO A 174 -4.29 -19.63 -5.26
C PRO A 174 -4.87 -21.03 -5.59
N GLY A 175 -4.94 -21.37 -6.88
CA GLY A 175 -5.26 -22.73 -7.32
C GLY A 175 -6.66 -22.91 -7.94
N VAL A 176 -6.81 -23.99 -8.70
CA VAL A 176 -8.04 -24.33 -9.45
C VAL A 176 -9.24 -24.53 -8.53
N GLU A 177 -9.04 -25.17 -7.37
CA GLU A 177 -10.13 -25.37 -6.41
C GLU A 177 -10.65 -24.04 -5.85
N VAL A 178 -9.75 -23.07 -5.60
CA VAL A 178 -10.13 -21.70 -5.20
C VAL A 178 -10.88 -21.00 -6.34
N LYS A 179 -10.43 -21.11 -7.59
CA LYS A 179 -11.16 -20.53 -8.73
C LYS A 179 -12.58 -21.09 -8.84
N LYS A 180 -12.75 -22.39 -8.61
CA LYS A 180 -14.03 -23.11 -8.79
C LYS A 180 -15.08 -22.76 -7.74
N ASN A 181 -14.69 -22.68 -6.47
CA ASN A 181 -15.65 -22.51 -5.37
C ASN A 181 -15.17 -21.51 -4.29
N GLY A 182 -14.32 -20.55 -4.66
CA GLY A 182 -13.81 -19.50 -3.80
C GLY A 182 -13.64 -18.19 -4.56
N ALA A 183 -12.64 -17.42 -4.16
CA ALA A 183 -12.18 -16.24 -4.90
C ALA A 183 -10.66 -16.18 -4.83
N LEU A 184 -10.03 -16.19 -6.00
CA LEU A 184 -8.62 -15.84 -6.13
C LEU A 184 -8.44 -14.37 -5.79
N ASN A 185 -7.22 -13.99 -5.39
CA ASN A 185 -6.87 -12.60 -5.10
C ASN A 185 -7.83 -11.92 -4.11
N ALA A 186 -8.35 -12.67 -3.13
CA ALA A 186 -9.34 -12.18 -2.16
C ALA A 186 -8.89 -10.89 -1.44
N GLY A 187 -7.60 -10.73 -1.17
CA GLY A 187 -7.03 -9.49 -0.63
C GLY A 187 -7.10 -8.29 -1.58
N LEU A 188 -7.00 -8.48 -2.91
CA LEU A 188 -7.26 -7.41 -3.88
C LEU A 188 -8.74 -7.10 -4.00
N LEU A 189 -9.60 -8.12 -3.94
CA LEU A 189 -11.04 -7.95 -3.94
C LEU A 189 -11.52 -7.21 -2.68
N ASP A 190 -10.87 -7.41 -1.53
CA ASP A 190 -11.09 -6.63 -0.31
C ASP A 190 -10.81 -5.15 -0.54
N GLN A 191 -9.72 -4.82 -1.24
CA GLN A 191 -9.37 -3.44 -1.57
C GLN A 191 -10.36 -2.83 -2.60
N ASP A 192 -10.75 -3.57 -3.65
CA ASP A 192 -11.78 -3.12 -4.60
C ASP A 192 -13.11 -2.85 -3.89
N PHE A 193 -13.50 -3.72 -2.95
CA PHE A 193 -14.72 -3.54 -2.16
C PHE A 193 -14.64 -2.33 -1.23
N ALA A 194 -13.47 -2.07 -0.63
CA ALA A 194 -13.22 -0.85 0.15
C ALA A 194 -13.30 0.41 -0.75
N LEU A 195 -12.75 0.39 -1.97
CA LEU A 195 -12.84 1.50 -2.91
C LEU A 195 -14.28 1.76 -3.38
N ARG A 196 -15.08 0.70 -3.55
CA ARG A 196 -16.53 0.83 -3.80
C ARG A 196 -17.27 1.40 -2.60
N TRP A 197 -16.89 1.01 -1.38
CA TRP A 197 -17.41 1.61 -0.16
C TRP A 197 -17.09 3.11 -0.10
N VAL A 198 -15.84 3.51 -0.42
CA VAL A 198 -15.42 4.91 -0.49
C VAL A 198 -16.29 5.67 -1.48
N ASN A 199 -16.44 5.17 -2.71
CA ASN A 199 -17.29 5.81 -3.74
C ASN A 199 -18.75 6.00 -3.28
N LYS A 200 -19.29 5.04 -2.53
CA LYS A 200 -20.67 5.06 -2.05
C LYS A 200 -20.87 5.98 -0.83
N HIS A 201 -19.88 6.08 0.05
CA HIS A 201 -20.08 6.62 1.40
C HIS A 201 -19.24 7.86 1.74
N ILE A 202 -18.14 8.14 1.03
CA ILE A 202 -17.17 9.14 1.47
C ILE A 202 -17.72 10.58 1.47
N SER A 203 -18.75 10.87 0.67
CA SER A 203 -19.47 12.15 0.69
C SER A 203 -20.12 12.46 2.04
N LYS A 204 -20.44 11.42 2.84
CA LYS A 204 -20.94 11.59 4.21
C LYS A 204 -19.85 12.08 5.17
N PHE A 205 -18.58 12.00 4.78
CA PHE A 205 -17.43 12.51 5.53
C PHE A 205 -16.84 13.79 4.90
N GLY A 206 -17.52 14.36 3.89
CA GLY A 206 -17.05 15.55 3.17
C GLY A 206 -16.06 15.26 2.04
N GLY A 207 -15.83 14.00 1.68
CA GLY A 207 -14.99 13.63 0.54
C GLY A 207 -15.74 13.69 -0.79
N ASP A 208 -15.01 13.97 -1.86
CA ASP A 208 -15.48 13.94 -3.23
C ASP A 208 -15.19 12.55 -3.86
N PRO A 209 -16.20 11.70 -4.10
CA PRO A 209 -15.97 10.38 -4.70
C PRO A 209 -15.41 10.46 -6.13
N SER A 210 -15.53 11.60 -6.82
CA SER A 210 -14.93 11.80 -8.15
C SER A 210 -13.45 12.17 -8.09
N LYS A 211 -12.92 12.49 -6.89
CA LYS A 211 -11.53 12.91 -6.68
C LYS A 211 -10.74 11.95 -5.79
N VAL A 212 -11.06 10.66 -5.88
CA VAL A 212 -10.33 9.61 -5.17
C VAL A 212 -8.97 9.36 -5.82
N VAL A 213 -7.92 9.38 -5.02
CA VAL A 213 -6.56 9.02 -5.36
C VAL A 213 -6.16 7.82 -4.53
N ILE A 214 -5.73 6.74 -5.17
CA ILE A 214 -5.18 5.58 -4.46
C ILE A 214 -3.67 5.75 -4.30
N TRP A 215 -3.16 5.53 -3.10
CA TRP A 215 -1.73 5.62 -2.81
C TRP A 215 -1.33 4.39 -2.01
N GLY A 216 -0.32 3.66 -2.49
CA GLY A 216 0.23 2.55 -1.74
C GLY A 216 1.74 2.55 -1.74
N GLN A 217 2.28 1.77 -0.81
CA GLN A 217 3.72 1.53 -0.66
C GLN A 217 4.05 0.04 -0.74
N SER A 218 5.17 -0.34 -1.36
CA SER A 218 5.59 -1.75 -1.48
C SER A 218 4.48 -2.62 -2.09
N ALA A 219 4.07 -3.71 -1.44
CA ALA A 219 2.90 -4.50 -1.83
C ALA A 219 1.60 -3.68 -1.95
N GLY A 220 1.44 -2.60 -1.21
CA GLY A 220 0.35 -1.64 -1.40
C GLY A 220 0.48 -0.87 -2.72
N ALA A 221 1.71 -0.52 -3.13
CA ALA A 221 1.97 0.07 -4.45
C ALA A 221 1.81 -0.98 -5.57
N GLY A 222 2.13 -2.24 -5.29
CA GLY A 222 1.80 -3.39 -6.13
C GLY A 222 0.28 -3.57 -6.29
N SER A 223 -0.47 -3.45 -5.21
CA SER A 223 -1.94 -3.39 -5.21
C SER A 223 -2.47 -2.23 -6.03
N VAL A 224 -1.90 -1.02 -5.91
CA VAL A 224 -2.23 0.12 -6.77
C VAL A 224 -2.02 -0.24 -8.24
N LEU A 225 -0.89 -0.86 -8.59
CA LEU A 225 -0.63 -1.37 -9.94
C LEU A 225 -1.70 -2.39 -10.38
N GLN A 226 -2.15 -3.29 -9.51
CA GLN A 226 -3.23 -4.21 -9.84
C GLN A 226 -4.56 -3.49 -10.10
N HIS A 227 -4.93 -2.49 -9.29
CA HIS A 227 -6.12 -1.66 -9.54
C HIS A 227 -6.02 -0.84 -10.82
N ILE A 228 -4.81 -0.41 -11.19
CA ILE A 228 -4.55 0.23 -12.49
C ILE A 228 -4.88 -0.72 -13.65
N VAL A 229 -4.41 -1.98 -13.62
CA VAL A 229 -4.64 -2.93 -14.74
C VAL A 229 -5.95 -3.72 -14.62
N ALA A 230 -6.64 -3.64 -13.48
CA ALA A 230 -7.83 -4.41 -13.17
C ALA A 230 -8.89 -4.30 -14.27
N ASN A 231 -9.54 -5.42 -14.58
CA ASN A 231 -10.57 -5.50 -15.60
C ASN A 231 -10.11 -4.93 -16.97
N ASN A 232 -8.87 -5.19 -17.38
CA ASN A 232 -8.25 -4.62 -18.59
C ASN A 232 -8.25 -3.07 -18.62
N GLY A 233 -8.06 -2.41 -17.47
CA GLY A 233 -8.11 -0.94 -17.37
C GLY A 233 -9.50 -0.35 -17.61
N GLN A 234 -10.56 -1.14 -17.36
CA GLN A 234 -11.95 -0.75 -17.63
C GLN A 234 -12.86 -1.04 -16.42
N THR A 235 -12.36 -0.81 -15.20
CA THR A 235 -13.15 -0.97 -13.99
C THR A 235 -14.37 -0.03 -14.02
N LYS A 236 -15.56 -0.59 -13.81
CA LYS A 236 -16.83 0.17 -13.83
C LYS A 236 -17.61 -0.01 -12.50
N PRO A 237 -18.11 1.09 -11.90
CA PRO A 237 -17.78 2.48 -12.21
C PRO A 237 -16.28 2.76 -11.96
N GLN A 238 -15.78 3.89 -12.47
CA GLN A 238 -14.43 4.34 -12.12
C GLN A 238 -14.34 4.53 -10.60
N LEU A 239 -13.32 3.94 -9.97
CA LEU A 239 -13.17 3.97 -8.51
C LEU A 239 -12.18 5.02 -8.01
N PHE A 240 -11.27 5.46 -8.88
CA PHE A 240 -10.25 6.47 -8.60
C PHE A 240 -9.90 7.24 -9.87
N ARG A 241 -9.51 8.51 -9.71
CA ARG A 241 -9.06 9.38 -10.80
C ARG A 241 -7.55 9.31 -11.03
N SER A 242 -6.75 9.01 -10.02
CA SER A 242 -5.28 8.93 -10.14
C SER A 242 -4.66 8.00 -9.11
N ALA A 243 -3.38 7.70 -9.33
CA ALA A 243 -2.63 6.76 -8.52
C ALA A 243 -1.28 7.34 -8.08
N ILE A 244 -0.83 6.94 -6.90
CA ILE A 244 0.50 7.18 -6.38
C ILE A 244 1.12 5.85 -5.98
N THR A 245 2.34 5.59 -6.43
CA THR A 245 3.09 4.36 -6.10
C THR A 245 4.40 4.71 -5.43
N SER A 246 4.55 4.37 -4.15
CA SER A 246 5.82 4.42 -3.43
C SER A 246 6.47 3.02 -3.47
N SER A 247 7.44 2.84 -4.35
CA SER A 247 8.11 1.55 -4.60
C SER A 247 7.14 0.49 -5.12
N ALA A 248 6.67 0.63 -6.36
CA ALA A 248 5.77 -0.33 -7.02
C ALA A 248 6.32 -1.76 -6.92
N PHE A 249 5.54 -2.71 -6.38
CA PHE A 249 5.99 -4.08 -6.14
C PHE A 249 5.33 -5.07 -7.10
N LEU A 250 6.14 -5.71 -7.96
CA LEU A 250 5.68 -6.69 -8.93
C LEU A 250 6.52 -7.97 -8.84
N PRO A 251 6.23 -8.88 -7.89
CA PRO A 251 6.81 -10.22 -7.89
C PRO A 251 6.25 -11.04 -9.06
N SER A 252 6.73 -12.28 -9.25
CA SER A 252 6.15 -13.22 -10.21
C SER A 252 4.65 -13.42 -9.95
N GLN A 253 3.82 -13.24 -10.98
CA GLN A 253 2.37 -13.40 -10.98
C GLN A 253 1.95 -14.46 -12.01
N TYR A 254 2.11 -15.72 -11.62
CA TYR A 254 1.72 -16.87 -12.42
C TYR A 254 0.21 -16.91 -12.69
N GLN A 255 -0.20 -17.68 -13.71
CA GLN A 255 -1.60 -18.05 -13.85
C GLN A 255 -2.03 -18.86 -12.64
N TYR A 256 -3.26 -18.67 -12.17
CA TYR A 256 -3.75 -19.33 -10.96
C TYR A 256 -3.64 -20.86 -10.97
N ASN A 257 -3.60 -21.48 -12.16
CA ASN A 257 -3.51 -22.92 -12.41
C ASN A 257 -2.13 -23.37 -12.91
N ASP A 258 -1.12 -22.49 -12.88
CA ASP A 258 0.27 -22.89 -13.14
C ASP A 258 0.80 -23.77 -12.01
N ARG A 259 1.88 -24.50 -12.31
CA ARG A 259 2.52 -25.43 -11.36
C ARG A 259 2.83 -24.80 -10.00
N ILE A 260 3.36 -23.57 -9.96
CA ILE A 260 3.78 -22.93 -8.71
C ILE A 260 2.57 -22.63 -7.80
N PRO A 261 1.54 -21.90 -8.26
CA PRO A 261 0.28 -21.75 -7.53
C PRO A 261 -0.36 -23.06 -7.04
N GLU A 262 -0.42 -24.10 -7.89
CA GLU A 262 -0.98 -25.41 -7.49
C GLU A 262 -0.15 -26.11 -6.41
N LEU A 263 1.18 -25.96 -6.42
CA LEU A 263 2.05 -26.47 -5.35
C LEU A 263 1.80 -25.72 -4.04
N VAL A 264 1.64 -24.40 -4.08
CA VAL A 264 1.31 -23.60 -2.89
C VAL A 264 -0.03 -24.05 -2.30
N TYR A 265 -1.06 -24.23 -3.14
CA TYR A 265 -2.36 -24.75 -2.68
C TYR A 265 -2.23 -26.14 -2.04
N SER A 266 -1.49 -27.04 -2.69
CA SER A 266 -1.27 -28.41 -2.20
C SER A 266 -0.56 -28.43 -0.85
N GLU A 267 0.40 -27.55 -0.64
CA GLU A 267 1.14 -27.44 0.63
C GLU A 267 0.23 -26.94 1.77
N VAL A 268 -0.66 -25.98 1.50
CA VAL A 268 -1.68 -25.54 2.48
C VAL A 268 -2.58 -26.71 2.86
N VAL A 269 -3.06 -27.49 1.89
CA VAL A 269 -3.89 -28.69 2.14
C VAL A 269 -3.15 -29.73 2.99
N ALA A 270 -1.86 -29.95 2.72
CA ALA A 270 -1.02 -30.90 3.44
C ALA A 270 -0.80 -30.49 4.92
N GLN A 271 -0.63 -29.20 5.19
CA GLN A 271 -0.36 -28.69 6.54
C GLN A 271 -1.63 -28.46 7.39
N THR A 272 -2.83 -28.63 6.82
CA THR A 272 -4.12 -28.33 7.47
C THR A 272 -5.00 -29.55 7.69
N ASN A 273 -4.44 -30.76 7.55
CA ASN A 273 -5.17 -32.04 7.63
C ASN A 273 -6.31 -32.18 6.60
N CYS A 274 -6.24 -31.48 5.47
CA CYS A 274 -7.26 -31.52 4.42
C CYS A 274 -6.95 -32.46 3.26
N SER A 275 -5.80 -33.15 3.27
CA SER A 275 -5.36 -34.04 2.17
C SER A 275 -6.29 -35.20 1.85
N ALA A 276 -7.05 -35.69 2.85
CA ALA A 276 -7.99 -36.80 2.67
C ALA A 276 -9.41 -36.34 2.30
N ALA A 277 -9.67 -35.02 2.26
CA ALA A 277 -10.98 -34.49 1.94
C ALA A 277 -11.28 -34.59 0.44
N ALA A 278 -12.49 -35.02 0.09
CA ALA A 278 -12.94 -35.04 -1.31
C ALA A 278 -13.10 -33.63 -1.89
N ASP A 279 -13.44 -32.65 -1.04
CA ASP A 279 -13.43 -31.22 -1.35
C ASP A 279 -12.48 -30.53 -0.37
N SER A 280 -11.25 -30.32 -0.82
CA SER A 280 -10.18 -29.74 -0.01
C SER A 280 -10.48 -28.29 0.38
N LEU A 281 -11.09 -27.48 -0.49
CA LEU A 281 -11.42 -26.09 -0.17
C LEU A 281 -12.51 -25.99 0.89
N THR A 282 -13.53 -26.85 0.83
CA THR A 282 -14.55 -26.96 1.88
C THR A 282 -13.93 -27.39 3.21
N CYS A 283 -12.98 -28.34 3.18
CA CYS A 283 -12.20 -28.69 4.38
C CYS A 283 -11.41 -27.48 4.93
N LEU A 284 -10.71 -26.74 4.07
CA LEU A 284 -9.93 -25.55 4.48
C LEU A 284 -10.80 -24.46 5.13
N ARG A 285 -12.07 -24.31 4.69
CA ARG A 285 -13.03 -23.40 5.34
C ARG A 285 -13.43 -23.84 6.74
N ALA A 286 -13.47 -25.14 6.98
CA ALA A 286 -13.78 -25.73 8.27
C ALA A 286 -12.55 -25.91 9.17
N ALA A 287 -11.34 -25.74 8.62
CA ALA A 287 -10.10 -25.90 9.36
C ALA A 287 -9.97 -24.90 10.51
N ASP A 288 -9.28 -25.32 11.57
CA ASP A 288 -8.91 -24.43 12.68
C ASP A 288 -8.05 -23.28 12.16
N VAL A 289 -8.32 -22.08 12.66
CA VAL A 289 -7.61 -20.88 12.20
C VAL A 289 -6.13 -20.92 12.55
N ASN A 290 -5.73 -21.56 13.65
CA ASN A 290 -4.32 -21.68 14.01
C ASN A 290 -3.60 -22.68 13.10
N ALA A 291 -4.28 -23.74 12.63
CA ALA A 291 -3.70 -24.65 11.64
C ALA A 291 -3.41 -23.92 10.32
N LEU A 292 -4.33 -23.06 9.88
CA LEU A 292 -4.13 -22.21 8.71
C LEU A 292 -3.02 -21.18 8.91
N GLU A 293 -2.95 -20.54 10.09
CA GLU A 293 -1.91 -19.57 10.38
C GLU A 293 -0.53 -20.23 10.50
N ASN A 294 -0.44 -21.43 11.06
CA ASN A 294 0.81 -22.20 11.06
C ASN A 294 1.25 -22.52 9.63
N ALA A 295 0.33 -22.95 8.76
CA ALA A 295 0.62 -23.16 7.35
C ALA A 295 1.06 -21.86 6.64
N ASN A 296 0.39 -20.75 6.95
CA ASN A 296 0.70 -19.41 6.45
C ASN A 296 2.17 -19.04 6.74
N ILE A 297 2.60 -19.20 7.99
CA ILE A 297 3.96 -18.89 8.45
C ILE A 297 4.98 -19.86 7.84
N ASN A 298 4.73 -21.17 7.91
CA ASN A 298 5.68 -22.19 7.46
C ASN A 298 5.97 -22.10 5.96
N ILE A 299 4.92 -21.95 5.15
CA ILE A 299 5.03 -21.89 3.69
C ILE A 299 5.74 -20.60 3.26
N SER A 300 5.42 -19.48 3.91
CA SER A 300 6.07 -18.20 3.65
C SER A 300 7.56 -18.22 4.04
N GLY A 301 7.89 -18.84 5.18
CA GLY A 301 9.26 -18.96 5.67
C GLY A 301 10.15 -19.91 4.86
N ALA A 302 9.56 -20.83 4.08
CA ALA A 302 10.28 -21.77 3.22
C ALA A 302 10.62 -21.21 1.82
N GLY A 303 10.11 -20.01 1.48
CA GLY A 303 10.36 -19.37 0.19
C GLY A 303 11.82 -18.94 0.00
N PHE A 304 12.21 -18.65 -1.25
CA PHE A 304 13.52 -18.07 -1.55
C PHE A 304 13.65 -16.70 -0.87
N TYR A 305 14.80 -16.43 -0.27
CA TYR A 305 15.00 -15.21 0.53
C TYR A 305 14.67 -13.95 -0.29
N GLY A 306 13.83 -13.06 0.27
CA GLY A 306 13.41 -11.83 -0.39
C GLY A 306 12.29 -11.98 -1.41
N THR A 307 11.73 -13.19 -1.54
CA THR A 307 10.52 -13.45 -2.33
C THR A 307 9.32 -13.75 -1.43
N TYR A 308 8.14 -13.75 -2.04
CA TYR A 308 6.87 -13.87 -1.34
C TYR A 308 6.03 -14.95 -2.04
N THR A 309 5.50 -15.88 -1.24
CA THR A 309 4.80 -17.07 -1.77
C THR A 309 3.32 -16.81 -2.03
N PHE A 310 2.64 -16.15 -1.09
CA PHE A 310 1.24 -15.74 -1.24
C PHE A 310 1.17 -14.34 -1.84
N VAL A 311 1.12 -14.27 -3.16
CA VAL A 311 1.07 -13.04 -3.96
C VAL A 311 -0.09 -13.11 -4.95
N PRO A 312 -0.48 -12.00 -5.60
CA PRO A 312 -1.53 -12.07 -6.61
C PRO A 312 -1.19 -12.99 -7.78
N VAL A 313 -2.21 -13.64 -8.33
CA VAL A 313 -2.13 -14.50 -9.52
C VAL A 313 -2.96 -13.91 -10.66
N VAL A 314 -2.62 -14.24 -11.91
CA VAL A 314 -3.50 -13.96 -13.04
C VAL A 314 -4.73 -14.88 -12.94
N ASP A 315 -5.91 -14.30 -12.71
CA ASP A 315 -7.15 -15.02 -12.42
C ASP A 315 -8.16 -15.04 -13.60
N GLY A 316 -7.85 -14.30 -14.66
CA GLY A 316 -8.67 -14.19 -15.87
C GLY A 316 -9.90 -13.28 -15.75
N GLU A 317 -10.13 -12.67 -14.57
CA GLU A 317 -11.29 -11.82 -14.28
C GLU A 317 -10.85 -10.44 -13.78
N PHE A 318 -10.34 -10.36 -12.55
CA PHE A 318 -9.84 -9.11 -11.98
C PHE A 318 -8.48 -8.77 -12.60
N ILE A 319 -7.55 -9.73 -12.61
CA ILE A 319 -6.28 -9.67 -13.32
C ILE A 319 -6.39 -10.59 -14.55
N THR A 320 -6.69 -9.98 -15.69
CA THR A 320 -7.02 -10.70 -16.94
C THR A 320 -5.81 -11.28 -17.66
N GLN A 321 -4.63 -10.72 -17.43
CA GLN A 321 -3.35 -11.10 -18.00
C GLN A 321 -2.21 -10.50 -17.16
N ARG A 322 -0.98 -10.92 -17.43
CA ARG A 322 0.22 -10.39 -16.75
C ARG A 322 0.27 -8.85 -16.78
N PRO A 323 0.55 -8.17 -15.65
CA PRO A 323 0.55 -6.71 -15.62
C PRO A 323 1.52 -6.06 -16.60
N THR A 324 2.71 -6.63 -16.84
CA THR A 324 3.64 -6.07 -17.85
C THR A 324 2.99 -5.94 -19.23
N LEU A 325 2.19 -6.93 -19.63
CA LEU A 325 1.47 -6.94 -20.90
C LEU A 325 0.31 -5.93 -20.91
N SER A 326 -0.45 -5.83 -19.82
CA SER A 326 -1.52 -4.83 -19.69
C SER A 326 -0.99 -3.40 -19.77
N LEU A 327 0.11 -3.12 -19.09
CA LEU A 327 0.78 -1.82 -19.12
C LEU A 327 1.34 -1.50 -20.51
N ALA A 328 2.00 -2.46 -21.16
CA ALA A 328 2.50 -2.29 -22.53
C ALA A 328 1.38 -2.01 -23.55
N GLN A 329 0.17 -2.54 -23.30
CA GLN A 329 -1.02 -2.30 -24.13
C GLN A 329 -1.76 -0.99 -23.77
N GLY A 330 -1.31 -0.25 -22.75
CA GLY A 330 -1.99 0.96 -22.28
C GLY A 330 -3.34 0.69 -21.61
N LYS A 331 -3.61 -0.54 -21.17
CA LYS A 331 -4.85 -0.93 -20.49
C LYS A 331 -4.80 -0.51 -19.02
N VAL A 332 -5.12 0.76 -18.76
CA VAL A 332 -5.01 1.37 -17.44
C VAL A 332 -6.27 2.10 -17.01
N ASN A 333 -6.65 1.92 -15.74
CA ASN A 333 -7.56 2.77 -15.00
C ASN A 333 -6.79 3.99 -14.47
N GLY A 334 -7.47 5.15 -14.41
CA GLY A 334 -6.91 6.39 -13.85
C GLY A 334 -6.26 7.32 -14.89
N GLU A 335 -6.24 8.60 -14.57
CA GLU A 335 -5.90 9.71 -15.45
C GLU A 335 -4.47 10.21 -15.26
N ALA A 336 -3.89 10.06 -14.07
CA ALA A 336 -2.52 10.50 -13.77
C ALA A 336 -1.81 9.57 -12.79
N LEU A 337 -0.48 9.59 -12.85
CA LEU A 337 0.40 8.78 -11.99
C LEU A 337 1.53 9.62 -11.40
N LEU A 338 1.81 9.46 -10.11
CA LEU A 338 3.06 9.88 -9.47
C LEU A 338 3.73 8.65 -8.87
N SER A 339 4.93 8.31 -9.33
CA SER A 339 5.69 7.17 -8.78
C SER A 339 6.99 7.63 -8.15
N VAL A 340 7.38 7.00 -7.04
CA VAL A 340 8.66 7.21 -6.36
C VAL A 340 9.30 5.87 -6.04
N THR A 341 10.62 5.79 -6.10
CA THR A 341 11.40 4.62 -5.67
C THR A 341 12.49 5.08 -4.71
N ASN A 342 12.89 4.20 -3.79
CA ASN A 342 14.12 4.36 -3.02
C ASN A 342 15.33 3.98 -3.91
N ALA A 343 16.48 4.62 -3.74
CA ALA A 343 17.64 4.38 -4.61
C ALA A 343 18.20 2.94 -4.52
N PHE A 344 18.03 2.26 -3.38
CA PHE A 344 18.57 0.92 -3.10
C PHE A 344 17.48 -0.06 -2.64
N GLU A 345 16.40 -0.17 -3.42
CA GLU A 345 15.25 -1.04 -3.14
C GLU A 345 15.63 -2.48 -2.77
N GLY A 346 16.53 -3.11 -3.54
CA GLY A 346 16.80 -4.54 -3.44
C GLY A 346 17.65 -4.96 -2.24
N ARG A 347 18.36 -4.02 -1.60
CA ARG A 347 19.32 -4.32 -0.51
C ARG A 347 18.66 -5.08 0.65
N SER A 348 17.41 -4.73 0.93
CA SER A 348 16.58 -5.32 1.97
C SER A 348 16.21 -6.78 1.68
N PHE A 349 16.16 -7.17 0.40
CA PHE A 349 15.60 -8.43 -0.07
C PHE A 349 16.66 -9.41 -0.58
N VAL A 350 17.93 -9.13 -0.31
CA VAL A 350 19.05 -10.03 -0.62
C VAL A 350 19.72 -10.46 0.67
N ASN A 351 20.02 -11.75 0.78
CA ASN A 351 20.80 -12.25 1.90
C ASN A 351 22.24 -11.74 1.77
N GLN A 352 22.58 -10.73 2.58
CA GLN A 352 23.84 -10.00 2.48
C GLN A 352 25.07 -10.89 2.76
N SER A 353 24.92 -12.00 3.50
CA SER A 353 26.03 -12.91 3.82
C SER A 353 26.37 -13.87 2.67
N THR A 354 25.36 -14.36 1.95
CA THR A 354 25.55 -15.31 0.84
C THR A 354 25.75 -14.61 -0.50
N ALA A 355 25.18 -13.41 -0.68
CA ALA A 355 25.26 -12.66 -1.93
C ALA A 355 26.63 -11.99 -2.18
N ALA A 356 27.51 -11.91 -1.18
CA ALA A 356 28.84 -11.34 -1.35
C ALA A 356 29.71 -12.10 -2.37
N THR A 357 29.41 -13.38 -2.60
CA THR A 357 30.09 -14.24 -3.58
C THR A 357 29.15 -14.71 -4.70
N ALA A 358 27.92 -14.21 -4.76
CA ALA A 358 26.95 -14.61 -5.77
C ALA A 358 27.28 -14.02 -7.15
N ASN A 359 26.93 -14.75 -8.20
CA ASN A 359 26.95 -14.28 -9.57
C ASN A 359 25.56 -13.74 -9.94
N ALA A 360 25.48 -12.57 -10.58
CA ALA A 360 24.21 -12.01 -11.06
C ALA A 360 23.43 -12.97 -11.98
N THR A 361 24.13 -13.74 -12.81
CA THR A 361 23.54 -14.78 -13.68
C THR A 361 22.87 -15.88 -12.86
N GLU A 362 23.58 -16.43 -11.87
CA GLU A 362 23.06 -17.52 -11.03
C GLU A 362 21.91 -17.02 -10.16
N TYR A 363 22.08 -15.83 -9.57
CA TYR A 363 21.04 -15.22 -8.77
C TYR A 363 19.75 -14.95 -9.56
N ALA A 364 19.85 -14.58 -10.83
CA ALA A 364 18.67 -14.39 -11.67
C ALA A 364 17.91 -15.70 -11.94
N LEU A 365 18.62 -16.83 -12.04
CA LEU A 365 18.00 -18.17 -12.17
C LEU A 365 17.33 -18.61 -10.88
N ASP A 366 17.94 -18.32 -9.72
CA ASP A 366 17.35 -18.61 -8.41
C ASP A 366 16.09 -17.76 -8.17
N LEU A 367 16.15 -16.48 -8.55
CA LEU A 367 15.04 -15.54 -8.40
C LEU A 367 13.87 -15.83 -9.36
N PHE A 368 14.19 -16.22 -10.60
CA PHE A 368 13.20 -16.53 -11.64
C PHE A 368 13.47 -17.91 -12.24
N PRO A 369 12.88 -18.99 -11.66
CA PRO A 369 13.18 -20.37 -12.05
C PRO A 369 12.84 -20.74 -13.50
N ASN A 370 12.00 -19.95 -14.17
CA ASN A 370 11.62 -20.15 -15.57
C ASN A 370 12.51 -19.36 -16.55
N LEU A 371 13.48 -18.58 -16.05
CA LEU A 371 14.43 -17.85 -16.89
C LEU A 371 15.36 -18.85 -17.59
N GLY A 372 15.56 -18.69 -18.90
CA GLY A 372 16.50 -19.50 -19.67
C GLY A 372 17.95 -19.11 -19.41
N SER A 373 18.90 -20.04 -19.63
CA SER A 373 20.33 -19.78 -19.45
C SER A 373 20.83 -18.58 -20.28
N ALA A 374 20.34 -18.42 -21.51
CA ALA A 374 20.68 -17.30 -22.36
C ALA A 374 20.22 -15.95 -21.79
N GLN A 375 19.00 -15.88 -21.24
CA GLN A 375 18.50 -14.67 -20.60
C GLN A 375 19.23 -14.38 -19.29
N ALA A 376 19.56 -15.40 -18.51
CA ALA A 376 20.36 -15.24 -17.30
C ALA A 376 21.79 -14.73 -17.61
N GLU A 377 22.41 -15.21 -18.69
CA GLU A 377 23.71 -14.70 -19.16
C GLU A 377 23.62 -13.23 -19.57
N GLU A 378 22.52 -12.83 -20.22
CA GLU A 378 22.26 -11.41 -20.52
C GLU A 378 22.12 -10.56 -19.25
N VAL A 379 21.51 -11.09 -18.17
CA VAL A 379 21.54 -10.42 -16.85
C VAL A 379 22.99 -10.26 -16.37
N GLY A 380 23.81 -11.31 -16.43
CA GLY A 380 25.22 -11.21 -16.09
C GLY A 380 25.94 -10.08 -16.82
N ILE A 381 25.71 -9.95 -18.13
CA ILE A 381 26.30 -8.90 -18.96
C ILE A 381 25.80 -7.51 -18.56
N LEU A 382 24.48 -7.36 -18.40
CA LEU A 382 23.83 -6.09 -18.06
C LEU A 382 24.25 -5.54 -16.68
N TYR A 383 24.60 -6.43 -15.74
CA TYR A 383 24.94 -6.07 -14.36
C TYR A 383 26.45 -6.10 -14.05
N ALA A 384 27.32 -6.67 -14.91
CA ALA A 384 28.75 -6.87 -14.65
C ALA A 384 29.53 -5.58 -14.26
N GLY A 385 29.07 -4.41 -14.72
CA GLY A 385 29.68 -3.11 -14.43
C GLY A 385 29.20 -2.43 -13.13
N LEU A 386 28.18 -2.98 -12.46
CA LEU A 386 27.57 -2.36 -11.30
C LEU A 386 28.28 -2.77 -10.01
N GLY A 387 29.45 -2.18 -9.76
CA GLY A 387 30.14 -2.30 -8.47
C GLY A 387 30.46 -3.75 -8.07
N THR A 388 30.35 -4.06 -6.77
CA THR A 388 30.67 -5.38 -6.21
C THR A 388 29.61 -6.42 -6.56
N PRO A 389 29.91 -7.74 -6.52
CA PRO A 389 28.91 -8.79 -6.76
C PRO A 389 27.64 -8.62 -5.89
N LEU A 390 27.82 -8.26 -4.61
CA LEU A 390 26.70 -7.94 -3.72
C LEU A 390 25.83 -6.80 -4.25
N PHE A 391 26.45 -5.73 -4.78
CA PHE A 391 25.71 -4.61 -5.36
C PHE A 391 24.95 -5.04 -6.61
N GLN A 392 25.54 -5.88 -7.46
CA GLN A 392 24.89 -6.45 -8.64
C GLN A 392 23.67 -7.27 -8.25
N THR A 393 23.79 -8.15 -7.27
CA THR A 393 22.67 -8.95 -6.74
C THR A 393 21.56 -8.07 -6.16
N ASN A 394 21.92 -7.07 -5.35
CA ASN A 394 20.97 -6.08 -4.83
C ASN A 394 20.26 -5.33 -5.98
N ALA A 395 20.98 -4.98 -7.04
CA ALA A 395 20.42 -4.31 -8.20
C ALA A 395 19.50 -5.24 -9.00
N VAL A 396 19.85 -6.51 -9.23
CA VAL A 396 18.95 -7.49 -9.88
C VAL A 396 17.65 -7.62 -9.11
N GLN A 397 17.71 -7.82 -7.79
CA GLN A 397 16.54 -7.94 -6.92
C GLN A 397 15.69 -6.66 -6.94
N GLY A 398 16.32 -5.50 -6.73
CA GLY A 398 15.62 -4.22 -6.63
C GLY A 398 15.03 -3.77 -7.97
N GLU A 399 15.77 -3.96 -9.06
CA GLU A 399 15.33 -3.49 -10.37
C GLU A 399 14.23 -4.37 -10.95
N SER A 400 14.37 -5.69 -10.88
CA SER A 400 13.37 -6.60 -11.47
C SER A 400 12.00 -6.52 -10.79
N ILE A 401 11.94 -6.31 -9.46
CA ILE A 401 10.70 -6.42 -8.68
C ILE A 401 10.16 -5.07 -8.18
N LEU A 402 10.99 -4.03 -8.06
CA LEU A 402 10.60 -2.74 -7.45
C LEU A 402 10.80 -1.52 -8.37
N ILE A 403 11.99 -1.35 -8.95
CA ILE A 403 12.33 -0.16 -9.73
C ILE A 403 11.76 -0.22 -11.15
N CYS A 404 12.00 -1.30 -11.90
CA CYS A 404 11.53 -1.41 -13.29
C CYS A 404 10.00 -1.41 -13.46
N PRO A 405 9.20 -2.02 -12.57
CA PRO A 405 7.75 -1.88 -12.59
C PRO A 405 7.26 -0.43 -12.59
N THR A 406 8.00 0.47 -11.95
CA THR A 406 7.71 1.90 -12.02
C THR A 406 7.82 2.44 -13.44
N TYR A 407 8.86 2.07 -14.20
CA TYR A 407 8.99 2.54 -15.58
C TYR A 407 7.93 1.95 -16.51
N PHE A 408 7.46 0.73 -16.26
CA PHE A 408 6.33 0.15 -17.01
C PHE A 408 5.06 0.97 -16.81
N LEU A 409 4.79 1.39 -15.57
CA LEU A 409 3.70 2.30 -15.24
C LEU A 409 3.88 3.68 -15.91
N LEU A 410 5.08 4.28 -15.83
CA LEU A 410 5.35 5.59 -16.43
C LEU A 410 5.09 5.59 -17.95
N HIS A 411 5.47 4.52 -18.64
CA HIS A 411 5.18 4.32 -20.06
C HIS A 411 3.67 4.22 -20.35
N ALA A 412 2.92 3.46 -19.54
CA ALA A 412 1.46 3.35 -19.69
C ALA A 412 0.71 4.67 -19.42
N PHE A 413 1.34 5.57 -18.68
CA PHE A 413 0.85 6.92 -18.36
C PHE A 413 1.67 8.02 -19.07
N ALA A 414 2.21 7.75 -20.27
CA ALA A 414 2.94 8.75 -21.05
C ALA A 414 2.14 10.06 -21.21
N GLY A 415 2.82 11.21 -21.07
CA GLY A 415 2.20 12.54 -21.09
C GLY A 415 1.38 12.91 -19.86
N ARG A 416 1.32 12.07 -18.82
CA ARG A 416 0.52 12.28 -17.59
C ARG A 416 1.09 11.58 -16.35
N SER A 417 2.40 11.33 -16.33
CA SER A 417 3.10 10.69 -15.23
C SER A 417 4.32 11.48 -14.75
N PHE A 418 4.63 11.35 -13.45
CA PHE A 418 5.78 11.95 -12.79
C PHE A 418 6.58 10.89 -12.04
N LYS A 419 7.90 11.01 -12.03
CA LYS A 419 8.81 10.08 -11.35
C LYS A 419 9.71 10.83 -10.38
N GLY A 420 9.87 10.29 -9.18
CA GLY A 420 10.83 10.74 -8.17
C GLY A 420 11.73 9.61 -7.68
N GLU A 421 12.88 9.96 -7.12
CA GLU A 421 13.81 9.04 -6.47
C GLU A 421 14.12 9.56 -5.07
N PHE A 422 13.84 8.74 -4.06
CA PHE A 422 14.26 8.97 -2.69
C PHE A 422 15.67 8.39 -2.50
N ALA A 423 16.63 9.26 -2.19
CA ALA A 423 18.05 8.92 -2.16
C ALA A 423 18.74 9.34 -0.86
N ILE A 424 18.00 9.66 0.21
CA ILE A 424 18.60 9.90 1.53
C ILE A 424 19.25 8.61 2.05
N PRO A 425 20.57 8.56 2.25
CA PRO A 425 21.25 7.33 2.63
C PRO A 425 20.72 6.72 3.94
N PRO A 426 20.58 5.38 4.02
CA PRO A 426 21.02 4.39 3.03
C PRO A 426 19.99 4.11 1.92
N ALA A 427 18.91 4.89 1.82
CA ALA A 427 17.89 4.85 0.76
C ALA A 427 17.42 3.43 0.40
N VAL A 428 17.21 2.58 1.40
CA VAL A 428 16.66 1.23 1.21
C VAL A 428 15.13 1.27 1.19
N HIS A 429 14.53 0.18 0.73
CA HIS A 429 13.08 0.04 0.64
C HIS A 429 12.34 0.50 1.90
N ALA A 430 11.26 1.27 1.69
CA ALA A 430 10.35 1.81 2.71
C ALA A 430 10.88 2.96 3.57
N LEU A 431 12.13 3.42 3.43
CA LEU A 431 12.65 4.55 4.22
C LEU A 431 12.03 5.91 3.89
N ASP A 432 11.30 5.99 2.77
CA ASP A 432 10.53 7.16 2.39
C ASP A 432 9.22 7.29 3.19
N VAL A 433 8.72 6.18 3.75
CA VAL A 433 7.42 6.12 4.45
C VAL A 433 7.37 7.04 5.66
N GLU A 434 8.47 7.13 6.42
CA GLU A 434 8.55 7.93 7.63
C GLU A 434 8.42 9.44 7.36
N TYR A 435 8.63 9.88 6.11
CA TYR A 435 8.42 11.27 5.72
C TYR A 435 6.95 11.57 5.42
N TYR A 436 6.18 10.57 4.94
CA TYR A 436 4.74 10.72 4.78
C TYR A 436 3.99 10.55 6.11
N PHE A 437 4.47 9.62 6.94
CA PHE A 437 3.87 9.23 8.22
C PHE A 437 4.86 9.39 9.38
N PRO A 438 5.21 10.63 9.77
CA PRO A 438 6.12 10.89 10.89
C PRO A 438 5.64 10.29 12.21
N SER A 439 4.37 9.96 12.39
CA SER A 439 3.89 9.31 13.61
C SER A 439 4.43 7.88 13.80
N LEU A 440 4.95 7.25 12.73
CA LEU A 440 5.65 5.96 12.85
C LEU A 440 6.89 6.06 13.73
N LEU A 441 7.54 7.23 13.77
CA LEU A 441 8.74 7.48 14.54
C LEU A 441 8.46 7.51 16.04
N THR A 442 7.28 8.00 16.40
CA THR A 442 6.81 8.00 17.79
C THR A 442 6.30 6.64 18.23
N ASP A 443 5.67 5.89 17.31
CA ASP A 443 5.10 4.57 17.62
C ASP A 443 6.17 3.48 17.70
N PHE A 444 7.27 3.65 16.97
CA PHE A 444 8.38 2.70 16.93
C PHE A 444 9.71 3.42 17.17
N PRO A 445 9.99 3.86 18.41
CA PRO A 445 11.18 4.65 18.75
C PRO A 445 12.50 3.91 18.53
N ASP A 446 12.45 2.56 18.46
CA ASP A 446 13.60 1.72 18.13
C ASP A 446 13.91 1.66 16.62
N LEU A 447 13.06 2.26 15.77
CA LEU A 447 13.41 2.58 14.39
C LEU A 447 14.32 3.81 14.42
N THR A 448 15.62 3.62 14.24
CA THR A 448 16.61 4.71 14.10
C THR A 448 16.50 5.39 12.73
N ILE A 449 15.32 5.91 12.42
CA ILE A 449 14.89 6.59 11.19
C ILE A 449 14.00 7.75 11.68
N PRO A 450 13.96 8.94 11.07
CA PRO A 450 14.53 9.35 9.81
C PRO A 450 15.96 9.84 10.03
N ILE A 451 16.84 9.36 9.16
CA ILE A 451 18.27 9.65 9.20
C ILE A 451 18.57 11.11 8.81
N PHE A 452 17.55 11.84 8.32
CA PHE A 452 17.67 13.23 7.89
C PHE A 452 16.47 14.10 8.33
N ASN A 453 16.56 14.67 9.52
CA ASN A 453 15.54 15.58 10.06
C ASN A 453 15.77 17.02 9.56
N ASN A 454 15.28 17.31 8.35
CA ASN A 454 15.36 18.63 7.74
C ASN A 454 13.98 19.07 7.23
N THR A 455 13.41 20.13 7.83
CA THR A 455 12.05 20.60 7.51
C THR A 455 11.88 20.94 6.03
N ALA A 456 12.83 21.66 5.42
CA ALA A 456 12.74 22.03 4.01
C ALA A 456 12.73 20.80 3.09
N PHE A 457 13.48 19.75 3.44
CA PHE A 457 13.42 18.47 2.73
C PHE A 457 12.08 17.75 2.92
N VAL A 458 11.63 17.61 4.18
CA VAL A 458 10.37 16.90 4.50
C VAL A 458 9.20 17.58 3.79
N ASP A 459 9.14 18.91 3.84
CA ASP A 459 8.11 19.68 3.14
C ASP A 459 8.19 19.50 1.63
N ALA A 460 9.39 19.53 1.04
CA ALA A 460 9.56 19.31 -0.39
C ALA A 460 9.17 17.90 -0.83
N PHE A 461 9.49 16.89 -0.02
CA PHE A 461 9.18 15.50 -0.33
C PHE A 461 7.69 15.22 -0.09
N ALA A 462 7.23 15.25 1.16
CA ALA A 462 5.90 14.76 1.55
C ALA A 462 4.75 15.60 0.97
N GLN A 463 4.85 16.93 1.00
CA GLN A 463 3.77 17.79 0.52
C GLN A 463 3.58 17.71 -1.00
N THR A 464 4.58 17.26 -1.76
CA THR A 464 4.43 17.11 -3.21
C THR A 464 3.45 15.98 -3.56
N PHE A 465 3.42 14.91 -2.76
CA PHE A 465 2.48 13.79 -2.97
C PHE A 465 1.05 14.19 -2.63
N THR A 466 0.83 14.94 -1.54
CA THR A 466 -0.49 15.48 -1.20
C THR A 466 -0.94 16.55 -2.21
N SER A 467 -0.02 17.40 -2.68
CA SER A 467 -0.25 18.36 -3.76
C SER A 467 -0.76 17.67 -5.04
N PHE A 468 -0.10 16.58 -5.44
CA PHE A 468 -0.56 15.75 -6.56
C PHE A 468 -1.92 15.11 -6.28
N ALA A 469 -2.16 14.60 -5.07
CA ALA A 469 -3.46 14.03 -4.72
C ALA A 469 -4.60 15.05 -4.83
N ILE A 470 -4.35 16.32 -4.52
CA ILE A 470 -5.31 17.42 -4.63
C ILE A 470 -5.53 17.85 -6.08
N SER A 471 -4.44 18.08 -6.81
CA SER A 471 -4.45 18.85 -8.08
C SER A 471 -4.11 18.05 -9.33
N LEU A 472 -3.63 16.81 -9.18
CA LEU A 472 -2.99 15.99 -10.22
C LEU A 472 -1.70 16.59 -10.81
N ASP A 473 -1.13 17.62 -10.16
CA ASP A 473 0.10 18.28 -10.57
C ASP A 473 1.03 18.51 -9.36
N PRO A 474 2.19 17.86 -9.27
CA PRO A 474 3.12 18.04 -8.16
C PRO A 474 3.71 19.46 -8.09
N ASN A 475 3.53 20.30 -9.12
CA ASN A 475 4.00 21.67 -9.14
C ASN A 475 3.09 22.66 -8.38
N ILE A 476 1.86 22.26 -8.05
CA ILE A 476 0.93 23.09 -7.28
C ILE A 476 1.24 22.92 -5.80
N LYS A 477 1.98 23.85 -5.21
CA LYS A 477 2.48 23.72 -3.85
C LYS A 477 1.41 23.98 -2.79
N VAL A 478 1.30 23.07 -1.82
CA VAL A 478 0.56 23.31 -0.56
C VAL A 478 1.20 24.45 0.23
N ASP A 479 2.50 24.39 0.51
CA ASP A 479 3.28 25.51 1.03
C ASP A 479 4.07 26.21 -0.08
N PRO A 480 3.80 27.48 -0.40
CA PRO A 480 4.55 28.25 -1.38
C PRO A 480 6.06 28.33 -1.12
N ARG A 481 6.50 28.09 0.12
CA ARG A 481 7.92 28.10 0.54
C ARG A 481 8.64 26.77 0.26
N SER A 482 7.91 25.72 -0.09
CA SER A 482 8.51 24.42 -0.42
C SER A 482 9.59 24.58 -1.50
N ILE A 483 10.76 23.96 -1.29
CA ILE A 483 11.92 24.12 -2.16
C ILE A 483 11.83 23.29 -3.45
N THR A 484 10.77 22.51 -3.65
CA THR A 484 10.59 21.67 -4.85
C THR A 484 10.65 22.54 -6.11
N PRO A 485 11.60 22.30 -7.03
CA PRO A 485 11.66 23.01 -8.30
C PRO A 485 10.58 22.47 -9.24
N LYS A 486 10.52 23.02 -10.46
CA LYS A 486 9.60 22.51 -11.48
C LYS A 486 9.88 21.01 -11.73
N TRP A 487 8.85 20.21 -11.56
CA TRP A 487 8.84 18.77 -11.81
C TRP A 487 8.13 18.52 -13.15
N ASN A 488 8.91 18.18 -14.16
CA ASN A 488 8.36 17.84 -15.46
C ASN A 488 7.73 16.44 -15.43
N LYS A 489 6.76 16.23 -16.33
CA LYS A 489 6.29 14.87 -16.63
C LYS A 489 7.48 14.03 -17.10
N TRP A 490 7.50 12.74 -16.74
CA TRP A 490 8.68 11.91 -16.93
C TRP A 490 9.12 11.81 -18.38
N ASP A 491 8.18 11.65 -19.32
CA ASP A 491 8.45 11.55 -20.76
C ASP A 491 9.09 12.81 -21.36
N VAL A 492 9.03 13.96 -20.68
CA VAL A 492 9.75 15.17 -21.04
C VAL A 492 11.22 15.04 -20.62
N GLY A 493 12.02 14.49 -21.54
CA GLY A 493 13.47 14.34 -21.35
C GLY A 493 13.86 13.20 -20.41
N GLN A 494 12.94 12.30 -20.06
CA GLN A 494 13.16 11.18 -19.12
C GLN A 494 13.71 11.70 -17.79
N THR A 495 13.08 12.77 -17.28
CA THR A 495 13.53 13.41 -16.04
C THR A 495 12.72 12.95 -14.84
N GLU A 496 13.39 12.79 -13.70
CA GLU A 496 12.80 12.47 -12.40
C GLU A 496 13.30 13.44 -11.32
N MET A 497 12.51 13.58 -10.24
CA MET A 497 12.90 14.42 -9.10
C MET A 497 13.78 13.62 -8.13
N LEU A 498 15.03 14.03 -7.97
CA LEU A 498 15.93 13.48 -6.95
C LEU A 498 15.69 14.16 -5.62
N PHE A 499 15.47 13.37 -4.57
CA PHE A 499 15.39 13.79 -3.18
C PHE A 499 16.57 13.20 -2.40
N ASN A 500 17.60 14.01 -2.17
CA ASN A 500 18.84 13.62 -1.51
C ASN A 500 19.33 14.69 -0.52
N LYS A 501 20.52 14.50 0.04
CA LYS A 501 21.26 15.47 0.84
C LYS A 501 22.72 15.56 0.39
N THR A 502 23.40 16.66 0.72
CA THR A 502 24.85 16.78 0.58
C THR A 502 25.57 16.06 1.73
N ASP A 503 26.89 15.88 1.59
CA ASP A 503 27.75 15.38 2.68
C ASP A 503 27.74 16.27 3.93
N THR A 504 27.30 17.52 3.77
CA THR A 504 27.14 18.53 4.84
C THR A 504 25.70 18.66 5.33
N ASP A 505 24.83 17.67 5.04
CA ASP A 505 23.42 17.63 5.46
C ASP A 505 22.54 18.79 4.94
N ALA A 506 22.90 19.37 3.80
CA ALA A 506 22.02 20.30 3.10
C ALA A 506 21.03 19.54 2.19
N PRO A 507 19.75 19.94 2.11
CA PRO A 507 18.77 19.25 1.28
C PRO A 507 19.06 19.44 -0.21
N VAL A 508 18.95 18.36 -0.98
CA VAL A 508 19.10 18.36 -2.44
C VAL A 508 17.79 17.88 -3.06
N VAL A 509 17.05 18.82 -3.65
CA VAL A 509 15.81 18.55 -4.38
C VAL A 509 15.94 19.13 -5.78
N ARG A 510 16.14 18.27 -6.79
CA ARG A 510 16.41 18.73 -8.16
C ARG A 510 15.99 17.71 -9.22
N PRO A 511 15.60 18.14 -10.43
CA PRO A 511 15.43 17.22 -11.53
C PRO A 511 16.77 16.60 -11.94
N VAL A 512 16.73 15.32 -12.27
CA VAL A 512 17.82 14.55 -12.88
C VAL A 512 17.29 13.80 -14.09
N LYS A 513 18.17 13.48 -15.04
CA LYS A 513 17.84 12.54 -16.10
C LYS A 513 17.91 11.13 -15.52
N THR A 514 16.91 10.30 -15.79
CA THR A 514 16.97 8.87 -15.50
C THR A 514 18.16 8.24 -16.25
N ASP A 515 18.88 7.36 -15.56
CA ASP A 515 20.02 6.65 -16.15
C ASP A 515 19.60 5.79 -17.36
N ASP A 516 20.22 6.03 -18.51
CA ASP A 516 19.93 5.30 -19.75
C ASP A 516 20.25 3.80 -19.60
N ALA A 517 21.27 3.45 -18.79
CA ALA A 517 21.62 2.06 -18.52
C ALA A 517 20.56 1.36 -17.65
N LEU A 518 19.97 2.06 -16.68
CA LEU A 518 18.81 1.55 -15.93
C LEU A 518 17.62 1.31 -16.86
N LEU A 519 17.33 2.23 -17.78
CA LEU A 519 16.24 2.05 -18.75
C LEU A 519 16.51 0.89 -19.73
N GLU A 520 17.77 0.60 -20.07
CA GLU A 520 18.14 -0.61 -20.81
C GLU A 520 17.83 -1.88 -20.01
N ARG A 521 18.24 -1.95 -18.74
CA ARG A 521 17.94 -3.09 -17.85
C ARG A 521 16.43 -3.26 -17.64
N CYS A 522 15.67 -2.18 -17.50
CA CYS A 522 14.21 -2.27 -17.40
C CYS A 522 13.54 -2.75 -18.69
N ARG A 523 14.07 -2.38 -19.87
CA ARG A 523 13.60 -2.95 -21.14
C ARG A 523 13.88 -4.45 -21.25
N PHE A 524 15.02 -4.91 -20.75
CA PHE A 524 15.30 -6.33 -20.61
C PHE A 524 14.23 -7.03 -19.75
N TRP A 525 13.99 -6.54 -18.52
CA TRP A 525 13.00 -7.15 -17.62
C TRP A 525 11.59 -7.15 -18.19
N GLN A 526 11.19 -6.09 -18.90
CA GLN A 526 9.90 -6.07 -19.59
C GLN A 526 9.80 -7.13 -20.70
N ARG A 527 10.89 -7.32 -21.46
CA ARG A 527 10.94 -8.25 -22.59
C ARG A 527 10.85 -9.70 -22.14
N VAL A 528 11.44 -10.04 -20.99
CA VAL A 528 11.43 -11.40 -20.43
C VAL A 528 10.27 -11.64 -19.45
N GLY A 529 9.26 -10.76 -19.43
CA GLY A 529 8.15 -10.84 -18.48
C GLY A 529 7.36 -12.15 -18.51
N ASP A 530 7.36 -12.86 -19.65
CA ASP A 530 6.75 -14.19 -19.77
C ASP A 530 7.51 -15.26 -19.00
N LEU A 531 8.84 -15.13 -18.92
CA LEU A 531 9.72 -16.01 -18.17
C LEU A 531 9.76 -15.65 -16.68
N THR A 532 9.67 -14.36 -16.33
CA THR A 532 9.57 -13.93 -14.92
C THR A 532 8.14 -14.00 -14.36
N ALA A 533 7.15 -14.29 -15.22
CA ALA A 533 5.73 -14.26 -14.92
C ALA A 533 5.21 -12.89 -14.42
N GLN A 534 5.82 -11.78 -14.84
CA GLN A 534 5.42 -10.41 -14.50
C GLN A 534 4.54 -9.78 -15.57
#